data_AF-A0A7J4D0A4-F1
#
_entry.id   AF-A0A7J4D0A4-F1
#
_cell.length_a   1.000
_cell.length_b   1.000
_cell.length_c   1.000
_cell.angle_alpha   90.00
_cell.angle_beta   90.00
_cell.angle_gamma   90.00
#
_symmetry.space_group_name_H-M   'P 1'
#
loop_
_entity.id
_entity.type
_entity.pdbx_description
1 polymer ?
#
loop_
_entity_poly.entity_id
_entity_poly.type
_entity_poly.pdbx_seq_one_letter_code
_entity_poly.pdbx_strand_id
1 'polypeptide(L)'
;MNGLKVILVFMLVVTPGCLEDLKEELVSCENVTGDCRYEILRSTDYSRLHIEINYVTEYAPDSDAVDLLKQRIQETTDKTAVSVSQNGFGSTDSSYSLEEILAIEKEQRERHKSGNTFIIHILYLNGEYEDNDQTLGLAYTGSSFVLFKEQIEDAAFFLISAEDIEKSVIVHEYGHLVALVNNGYESPHDHEDPDHPNHSNNEDSVMYWAIESQDIANQIDGEPPNNFDSNDLDDLKLMKEGKL
;
A
#
# COMPACT_ATOMS: atom_id res chain seq x y z
N MET A 1 0.70 45.33 -50.56
CA MET A 1 0.69 43.86 -50.45
C MET A 1 0.69 43.51 -48.97
N ASN A 2 -0.49 43.39 -48.36
CA ASN A 2 -0.59 43.01 -46.94
C ASN A 2 -0.81 41.50 -46.87
N GLY A 3 0.17 40.78 -46.33
CA GLY A 3 0.12 39.33 -46.16
C GLY A 3 -0.88 38.94 -45.07
N LEU A 4 -1.81 38.05 -45.43
CA LEU A 4 -2.78 37.45 -44.53
C LEU A 4 -2.06 36.42 -43.65
N LYS A 5 -1.96 36.67 -42.34
CA LYS A 5 -1.50 35.67 -41.37
C LYS A 5 -2.63 34.68 -41.10
N VAL A 6 -2.51 33.46 -41.63
CA VAL A 6 -3.38 32.34 -41.27
C VAL A 6 -2.94 31.83 -39.91
N ILE A 7 -3.75 32.08 -38.87
CA ILE A 7 -3.62 31.43 -37.57
C ILE A 7 -4.29 30.07 -37.70
N LEU A 8 -3.47 29.01 -37.72
CA LEU A 8 -3.94 27.64 -37.70
C LEU A 8 -4.38 27.32 -36.26
N VAL A 9 -5.68 27.44 -35.99
CA VAL A 9 -6.27 26.93 -34.74
C VAL A 9 -6.35 25.41 -34.89
N PHE A 10 -5.44 24.69 -34.21
CA PHE A 10 -5.55 23.25 -34.03
C PHE A 10 -6.76 22.99 -33.14
N MET A 11 -7.92 22.71 -33.75
CA MET A 11 -9.12 22.30 -33.04
C MET A 11 -8.89 20.85 -32.61
N LEU A 12 -8.39 20.65 -31.39
CA LEU A 12 -8.31 19.34 -30.75
C LEU A 12 -9.75 18.77 -30.67
N VAL A 13 -10.04 17.80 -31.52
CA VAL A 13 -11.29 17.04 -31.45
C VAL A 13 -11.13 16.06 -30.30
N VAL A 14 -11.44 16.50 -29.09
CA VAL A 14 -11.55 15.62 -27.93
C VAL A 14 -12.85 14.85 -28.11
N THR A 15 -12.76 13.55 -28.40
CA THR A 15 -13.95 12.70 -28.44
C THR A 15 -14.48 12.53 -27.01
N PRO A 16 -15.80 12.33 -26.83
CA PRO A 16 -16.42 12.25 -25.49
C PRO A 16 -15.72 11.25 -24.55
N GLY A 17 -15.31 10.09 -25.09
CA GLY A 17 -14.61 9.05 -24.32
C GLY A 17 -13.25 9.48 -23.79
N CYS A 18 -12.44 10.22 -24.58
CA CYS A 18 -11.14 10.69 -24.09
C CYS A 18 -11.26 11.68 -22.93
N LEU A 19 -12.36 12.45 -22.85
CA LEU A 19 -12.58 13.39 -21.76
C LEU A 19 -13.09 12.67 -20.50
N GLU A 20 -13.84 11.58 -20.68
CA GLU A 20 -14.27 10.68 -19.59
C GLU A 20 -13.08 9.93 -19.01
N ASP A 21 -12.21 9.35 -19.86
CA ASP A 21 -10.96 8.69 -19.44
C ASP A 21 -10.04 9.67 -18.70
N LEU A 22 -9.83 10.89 -19.22
CA LEU A 22 -9.04 11.93 -18.53
C LEU A 22 -9.66 12.35 -17.20
N LYS A 23 -10.99 12.34 -17.09
CA LYS A 23 -11.69 12.70 -15.85
C LYS A 23 -11.63 11.57 -14.82
N GLU A 24 -11.68 10.31 -15.25
CA GLU A 24 -11.47 9.15 -14.38
C GLU A 24 -10.03 9.11 -13.86
N GLU A 25 -9.04 9.39 -14.71
CA GLU A 25 -7.63 9.47 -14.31
C GLU A 25 -7.35 10.63 -13.32
N LEU A 26 -8.02 11.77 -13.51
CA LEU A 26 -7.92 12.96 -12.63
C LEU A 26 -8.65 12.83 -11.28
N VAL A 27 -9.56 11.85 -11.12
CA VAL A 27 -10.37 11.65 -9.91
C VAL A 27 -10.13 10.27 -9.30
N SER A 28 -9.14 9.53 -9.81
CA SER A 28 -8.81 8.19 -9.31
C SER A 28 -8.19 8.27 -7.92
N CYS A 29 -8.73 7.47 -6.98
CA CYS A 29 -8.14 7.29 -5.66
C CYS A 29 -6.77 6.57 -5.72
N GLU A 30 -6.39 6.01 -6.87
CA GLU A 30 -5.12 5.30 -7.04
C GLU A 30 -3.90 6.22 -6.97
N ASN A 31 -4.07 7.52 -7.22
CA ASN A 31 -2.93 8.43 -7.39
C ASN A 31 -2.20 8.77 -6.07
N VAL A 32 -2.85 8.54 -4.92
CA VAL A 32 -2.34 8.92 -3.61
C VAL A 32 -2.62 7.79 -2.61
N THR A 33 -1.59 7.37 -1.88
CA THR A 33 -1.72 6.40 -0.79
C THR A 33 -2.78 6.87 0.21
N GLY A 34 -3.70 5.98 0.59
CA GLY A 34 -4.79 6.29 1.53
C GLY A 34 -6.07 6.86 0.90
N ASP A 35 -6.04 7.35 -0.34
CA ASP A 35 -7.24 7.92 -0.97
C ASP A 35 -8.30 6.85 -1.28
N CYS A 36 -7.91 5.60 -1.52
CA CYS A 36 -8.86 4.50 -1.73
C CYS A 36 -9.45 3.93 -0.44
N ARG A 37 -9.14 4.49 0.75
CA ARG A 37 -9.57 3.95 2.06
C ARG A 37 -11.06 3.59 2.13
N TYR A 38 -11.96 4.40 1.60
CA TYR A 38 -13.41 4.11 1.69
C TYR A 38 -13.80 2.95 0.77
N GLU A 39 -13.19 2.85 -0.41
CA GLU A 39 -13.40 1.72 -1.32
C GLU A 39 -12.84 0.42 -0.75
N ILE A 40 -11.80 0.48 0.08
CA ILE A 40 -11.22 -0.66 0.80
C ILE A 40 -12.07 -1.03 2.02
N LEU A 41 -12.37 -0.05 2.88
CA LEU A 41 -13.01 -0.28 4.18
C LEU A 41 -14.49 -0.64 4.07
N ARG A 42 -15.24 -0.09 3.12
CA ARG A 42 -16.69 -0.30 3.00
C ARG A 42 -17.04 -1.33 1.92
N SER A 43 -18.20 -1.95 2.02
CA SER A 43 -18.70 -2.91 1.01
C SER A 43 -19.64 -2.31 -0.05
N THR A 44 -19.92 -1.00 0.03
CA THR A 44 -20.88 -0.30 -0.85
C THR A 44 -20.50 -0.39 -2.32
N ASP A 45 -19.25 -0.06 -2.66
CA ASP A 45 -18.77 -0.06 -4.05
C ASP A 45 -18.19 -1.44 -4.42
N TYR A 46 -17.37 -1.99 -3.52
CA TYR A 46 -16.74 -3.30 -3.69
C TYR A 46 -17.01 -4.19 -2.48
N SER A 47 -17.95 -5.11 -2.61
CA SER A 47 -18.29 -6.08 -1.55
C SER A 47 -17.23 -7.15 -1.29
N ARG A 48 -16.25 -7.30 -2.19
CA ARG A 48 -15.17 -8.30 -2.14
C ARG A 48 -13.82 -7.60 -2.29
N LEU A 49 -12.78 -8.20 -1.72
CA LEU A 49 -11.40 -7.78 -1.90
C LEU A 49 -10.56 -8.97 -2.40
N HIS A 50 -9.67 -8.68 -3.33
CA HIS A 50 -8.68 -9.63 -3.79
C HIS A 50 -7.28 -9.02 -3.62
N ILE A 51 -6.37 -9.80 -3.04
CA ILE A 51 -4.95 -9.45 -2.95
C ILE A 51 -4.25 -10.18 -4.09
N GLU A 52 -3.65 -9.42 -4.99
CA GLU A 52 -2.80 -9.95 -6.05
C GLU A 52 -1.34 -9.72 -5.65
N ILE A 53 -0.58 -10.81 -5.50
CA ILE A 53 0.84 -10.75 -5.12
C ILE A 53 1.69 -11.17 -6.31
N ASN A 54 2.63 -10.32 -6.71
CA ASN A 54 3.69 -10.70 -7.64
C ASN A 54 5.02 -10.64 -6.90
N TYR A 55 5.84 -11.66 -7.07
CA TYR A 55 7.09 -11.79 -6.31
C TYR A 55 8.26 -12.21 -7.18
N VAL A 56 9.46 -11.72 -6.88
CA VAL A 56 10.69 -12.21 -7.51
C VAL A 56 10.91 -13.67 -7.09
N THR A 57 11.27 -14.52 -8.05
CA THR A 57 11.51 -15.95 -7.81
C THR A 57 12.50 -16.16 -6.66
N GLU A 58 12.22 -17.11 -5.77
CA GLU A 58 12.88 -17.36 -4.47
C GLU A 58 12.55 -16.36 -3.34
N TYR A 59 11.90 -15.23 -3.64
CA TYR A 59 11.47 -14.22 -2.65
C TYR A 59 9.93 -14.18 -2.50
N ALA A 60 9.31 -15.36 -2.48
CA ALA A 60 7.87 -15.49 -2.24
C ALA A 60 7.49 -14.99 -0.84
N PRO A 61 6.27 -14.46 -0.66
CA PRO A 61 5.79 -14.07 0.67
C PRO A 61 5.68 -15.29 1.60
N ASP A 62 5.85 -15.06 2.89
CA ASP A 62 5.53 -16.07 3.89
C ASP A 62 4.00 -16.33 3.93
N SER A 63 3.60 -17.60 4.05
CA SER A 63 2.17 -17.94 4.02
C SER A 63 1.41 -17.43 5.24
N ASP A 64 2.05 -17.40 6.40
CA ASP A 64 1.45 -16.95 7.65
C ASP A 64 1.35 -15.41 7.66
N ALA A 65 2.28 -14.69 7.04
CA ALA A 65 2.17 -13.25 6.81
C ALA A 65 0.98 -12.90 5.90
N VAL A 66 0.78 -13.65 4.81
CA VAL A 66 -0.36 -13.45 3.90
C VAL A 66 -1.70 -13.79 4.58
N ASP A 67 -1.74 -14.87 5.37
CA ASP A 67 -2.93 -15.24 6.14
C ASP A 67 -3.25 -14.20 7.23
N LEU A 68 -2.24 -13.63 7.87
CA LEU A 68 -2.41 -12.53 8.80
C LEU A 68 -2.98 -11.28 8.12
N LEU A 69 -2.44 -10.87 6.97
CA LEU A 69 -2.97 -9.74 6.21
C LEU A 69 -4.46 -9.95 5.88
N LYS A 70 -4.82 -11.15 5.39
CA LYS A 70 -6.24 -11.48 5.11
C LYS A 70 -7.11 -11.33 6.36
N GLN A 71 -6.63 -11.78 7.52
CA GLN A 71 -7.33 -11.64 8.79
C GLN A 71 -7.51 -10.15 9.13
N ARG A 72 -6.46 -9.33 9.07
CA ARG A 72 -6.53 -7.90 9.37
C ARG A 72 -7.48 -7.15 8.45
N ILE A 73 -7.51 -7.47 7.17
CA ILE A 73 -8.50 -6.93 6.22
C ILE A 73 -9.92 -7.33 6.63
N GLN A 74 -10.15 -8.60 7.01
CA GLN A 74 -11.47 -9.06 7.45
C GLN A 74 -11.94 -8.38 8.74
N GLU A 75 -11.02 -8.08 9.66
CA GLU A 75 -11.31 -7.42 10.94
C GLU A 75 -11.61 -5.92 10.76
N THR A 76 -10.92 -5.27 9.83
CA THR A 76 -10.97 -3.81 9.65
C THR A 76 -12.00 -3.35 8.62
N THR A 77 -12.42 -4.21 7.69
CA THR A 77 -13.33 -3.85 6.59
C THR A 77 -14.73 -4.48 6.72
N ASP A 78 -15.67 -3.98 5.91
CA ASP A 78 -17.02 -4.58 5.75
C ASP A 78 -17.06 -5.61 4.59
N LYS A 79 -15.90 -6.08 4.10
CA LYS A 79 -15.82 -6.99 2.95
C LYS A 79 -16.42 -8.35 3.29
N THR A 80 -17.21 -8.89 2.35
CA THR A 80 -17.86 -10.20 2.49
C THR A 80 -16.92 -11.37 2.19
N ALA A 81 -15.83 -11.11 1.44
CA ALA A 81 -14.83 -12.11 1.10
C ALA A 81 -13.50 -11.43 0.79
N VAL A 82 -12.42 -12.06 1.26
CA VAL A 82 -11.02 -11.75 0.91
C VAL A 82 -10.42 -12.98 0.25
N SER A 83 -9.72 -12.80 -0.87
CA SER A 83 -9.08 -13.89 -1.63
C SER A 83 -7.70 -13.47 -2.10
N VAL A 84 -6.84 -14.43 -2.43
CA VAL A 84 -5.44 -14.16 -2.83
C VAL A 84 -5.08 -14.95 -4.08
N SER A 85 -4.26 -14.36 -4.95
CA SER A 85 -3.47 -15.06 -5.95
C SER A 85 -2.02 -14.60 -5.87
N GLN A 86 -1.10 -15.50 -6.21
CA GLN A 86 0.33 -15.21 -6.21
C GLN A 86 0.97 -15.71 -7.51
N ASN A 87 1.85 -14.89 -8.10
CA ASN A 87 2.57 -15.22 -9.33
C ASN A 87 4.05 -14.81 -9.20
N GLY A 88 4.96 -15.74 -9.47
CA GLY A 88 6.40 -15.45 -9.49
C GLY A 88 6.86 -14.88 -10.83
N PHE A 89 7.82 -13.95 -10.79
CA PHE A 89 8.53 -13.43 -11.96
C PHE A 89 10.05 -13.44 -11.72
N GLY A 90 10.85 -13.17 -12.75
CA GLY A 90 12.30 -13.15 -12.65
C GLY A 90 12.85 -11.73 -12.54
N SER A 91 13.82 -11.52 -11.64
CA SER A 91 14.66 -10.34 -11.60
C SER A 91 16.08 -10.72 -11.14
N THR A 92 17.07 -9.90 -11.50
CA THR A 92 18.45 -10.01 -11.01
C THR A 92 18.96 -8.69 -10.43
N ASP A 93 18.09 -7.69 -10.32
CA ASP A 93 18.46 -6.36 -9.86
C ASP A 93 18.62 -6.36 -8.33
N SER A 94 19.53 -5.57 -7.80
CA SER A 94 19.80 -5.50 -6.35
C SER A 94 19.25 -4.24 -5.68
N SER A 95 18.69 -3.32 -6.47
CA SER A 95 18.10 -2.07 -5.99
C SER A 95 17.03 -1.62 -7.00
N TYR A 96 16.01 -0.92 -6.52
CA TYR A 96 14.87 -0.48 -7.33
C TYR A 96 14.48 0.96 -7.01
N SER A 97 14.37 1.78 -8.06
CA SER A 97 13.71 3.08 -7.98
C SER A 97 12.19 2.95 -7.94
N LEU A 98 11.50 4.00 -7.50
CA LEU A 98 10.02 4.05 -7.57
C LEU A 98 9.50 3.91 -9.01
N GLU A 99 10.22 4.45 -10.01
CA GLU A 99 9.84 4.32 -11.43
C GLU A 99 9.90 2.86 -11.89
N GLU A 100 10.93 2.11 -11.46
CA GLU A 100 11.06 0.68 -11.76
C GLU A 100 9.99 -0.15 -11.04
N ILE A 101 9.69 0.16 -9.77
CA ILE A 101 8.61 -0.51 -9.02
C ILE A 101 7.27 -0.36 -9.76
N LEU A 102 6.93 0.87 -10.19
CA LEU A 102 5.72 1.13 -10.97
C LEU A 102 5.73 0.44 -12.34
N ALA A 103 6.88 0.34 -12.99
CA ALA A 103 7.03 -0.37 -14.26
C ALA A 103 6.83 -1.89 -14.10
N ILE A 104 7.38 -2.47 -13.03
CA ILE A 104 7.21 -3.88 -12.67
C ILE A 104 5.75 -4.15 -12.34
N GLU A 105 5.10 -3.34 -11.50
CA GLU A 105 3.67 -3.49 -11.22
C GLU A 105 2.88 -3.51 -12.53
N LYS A 106 3.09 -2.53 -13.41
CA LYS A 106 2.38 -2.44 -14.68
C LYS A 106 2.58 -3.66 -15.59
N GLU A 107 3.77 -4.28 -15.56
CA GLU A 107 4.05 -5.48 -16.34
C GLU A 107 3.41 -6.74 -15.71
N GLN A 108 3.45 -6.84 -14.38
CA GLN A 108 3.10 -8.07 -13.66
C GLN A 108 1.64 -8.12 -13.18
N ARG A 109 0.97 -6.97 -13.01
CA ARG A 109 -0.42 -6.88 -12.53
C ARG A 109 -1.38 -7.36 -13.62
N GLU A 110 -2.11 -8.41 -13.30
CA GLU A 110 -3.11 -9.02 -14.17
C GLU A 110 -4.54 -8.57 -13.84
N ARG A 111 -4.80 -8.06 -12.63
CA ARG A 111 -6.14 -7.67 -12.18
C ARG A 111 -6.23 -6.20 -11.80
N HIS A 112 -7.36 -5.62 -12.21
CA HIS A 112 -7.80 -4.29 -11.85
C HIS A 112 -9.21 -4.36 -11.24
N LYS A 113 -9.61 -3.29 -10.55
CA LYS A 113 -10.96 -3.18 -9.97
C LYS A 113 -12.01 -3.49 -11.03
N SER A 114 -12.91 -4.41 -10.71
CA SER A 114 -13.97 -4.81 -11.65
C SER A 114 -15.16 -5.43 -10.93
N GLY A 115 -16.36 -5.12 -11.41
CA GLY A 115 -17.61 -5.57 -10.82
C GLY A 115 -17.68 -5.16 -9.34
N ASN A 116 -17.71 -6.15 -8.44
CA ASN A 116 -17.83 -5.93 -6.99
C ASN A 116 -16.53 -6.26 -6.22
N THR A 117 -15.38 -6.34 -6.91
CA THR A 117 -14.09 -6.71 -6.33
C THR A 117 -13.08 -5.57 -6.41
N PHE A 118 -12.59 -5.13 -5.26
CA PHE A 118 -11.43 -4.24 -5.12
C PHE A 118 -10.14 -5.07 -5.18
N ILE A 119 -9.09 -4.55 -5.79
CA ILE A 119 -7.79 -5.23 -5.89
C ILE A 119 -6.75 -4.45 -5.08
N ILE A 120 -6.11 -5.10 -4.11
CA ILE A 120 -4.82 -4.65 -3.57
C ILE A 120 -3.72 -5.39 -4.33
N HIS A 121 -2.71 -4.67 -4.79
CA HIS A 121 -1.52 -5.26 -5.41
C HIS A 121 -0.34 -5.21 -4.45
N ILE A 122 0.41 -6.30 -4.35
CA ILE A 122 1.60 -6.38 -3.50
C ILE A 122 2.76 -6.89 -4.34
N LEU A 123 3.85 -6.14 -4.37
CA LEU A 123 5.12 -6.60 -4.89
C LEU A 123 6.00 -7.14 -3.77
N TYR A 124 6.65 -8.26 -4.03
CA TYR A 124 7.77 -8.74 -3.22
C TYR A 124 9.02 -8.74 -4.08
N LEU A 125 9.93 -7.81 -3.78
CA LEU A 125 11.17 -7.65 -4.52
C LEU A 125 12.34 -8.22 -3.73
N ASN A 126 13.35 -8.71 -4.45
CA ASN A 126 14.69 -8.85 -3.91
C ASN A 126 15.36 -7.46 -3.85
N GLY A 127 16.56 -7.35 -3.26
CA GLY A 127 17.27 -6.06 -3.22
C GLY A 127 16.64 -4.99 -2.31
N GLU A 128 17.05 -3.75 -2.51
CA GLU A 128 16.74 -2.59 -1.66
C GLU A 128 15.99 -1.47 -2.41
N TYR A 129 15.40 -0.53 -1.65
CA TYR A 129 14.84 0.69 -2.24
C TYR A 129 15.96 1.71 -2.51
N GLU A 130 16.06 2.23 -3.74
CA GLU A 130 17.17 3.10 -4.15
C GLU A 130 17.27 4.40 -3.31
N ASP A 131 16.14 4.99 -2.94
CA ASP A 131 16.14 6.25 -2.19
C ASP A 131 16.45 6.08 -0.70
N ASN A 132 16.24 4.87 -0.15
CA ASN A 132 16.52 4.53 1.25
C ASN A 132 16.70 3.01 1.42
N ASP A 133 17.96 2.57 1.51
CA ASP A 133 18.33 1.15 1.61
C ASP A 133 17.81 0.45 2.89
N GLN A 134 17.39 1.21 3.90
CA GLN A 134 16.81 0.67 5.14
C GLN A 134 15.31 0.36 5.04
N THR A 135 14.68 0.62 3.89
CA THR A 135 13.22 0.46 3.71
C THR A 135 12.84 -1.03 3.62
N LEU A 136 11.89 -1.46 4.46
CA LEU A 136 11.34 -2.82 4.44
C LEU A 136 10.07 -2.94 3.60
N GLY A 137 9.27 -1.88 3.59
CA GLY A 137 8.01 -1.78 2.85
C GLY A 137 7.76 -0.36 2.37
N LEU A 138 6.92 -0.20 1.34
CA LEU A 138 6.53 1.11 0.83
C LEU A 138 5.15 1.04 0.16
N ALA A 139 4.19 1.83 0.67
CA ALA A 139 2.91 2.09 0.01
C ALA A 139 3.00 3.30 -0.93
N TYR A 140 2.84 3.06 -2.24
CA TYR A 140 3.12 4.07 -3.28
C TYR A 140 1.94 4.41 -4.20
N THR A 141 0.81 3.71 -4.10
CA THR A 141 -0.46 4.09 -4.74
C THR A 141 -1.62 3.93 -3.75
N GLY A 142 -2.83 4.30 -4.17
CA GLY A 142 -4.04 4.04 -3.39
C GLY A 142 -4.36 2.55 -3.19
N SER A 143 -3.78 1.64 -3.96
CA SER A 143 -4.04 0.19 -3.86
C SER A 143 -2.81 -0.71 -3.93
N SER A 144 -1.61 -0.16 -3.95
CA SER A 144 -0.37 -0.91 -4.15
C SER A 144 0.68 -0.58 -3.10
N PHE A 145 1.37 -1.61 -2.63
CA PHE A 145 2.59 -1.47 -1.85
C PHE A 145 3.60 -2.56 -2.23
N VAL A 146 4.85 -2.37 -1.81
CA VAL A 146 5.96 -3.30 -2.06
C VAL A 146 6.60 -3.68 -0.74
N LEU A 147 7.09 -4.92 -0.64
CA LEU A 147 7.98 -5.40 0.41
C LEU A 147 9.33 -5.78 -0.20
N PHE A 148 10.41 -5.38 0.47
CA PHE A 148 11.78 -5.73 0.11
C PHE A 148 12.20 -6.97 0.90
N LYS A 149 11.92 -8.14 0.35
CA LYS A 149 12.03 -9.43 1.05
C LYS A 149 13.46 -9.72 1.51
N GLU A 150 14.45 -9.34 0.71
CA GLU A 150 15.88 -9.45 1.09
C GLU A 150 16.20 -8.56 2.30
N GLN A 151 15.71 -7.31 2.33
CA GLN A 151 15.93 -6.40 3.46
C GLN A 151 15.24 -6.89 4.74
N ILE A 152 14.07 -7.51 4.62
CA ILE A 152 13.35 -8.14 5.74
C ILE A 152 14.12 -9.34 6.30
N GLU A 153 14.72 -10.15 5.43
CA GLU A 153 15.58 -11.27 5.84
C GLU A 153 16.84 -10.79 6.55
N ASP A 154 17.45 -9.70 6.06
CA ASP A 154 18.63 -9.09 6.66
C ASP A 154 18.36 -8.37 7.99
N ALA A 155 17.14 -7.86 8.19
CA ALA A 155 16.71 -7.23 9.45
C ALA A 155 16.47 -8.25 10.59
N ALA A 156 16.37 -9.54 10.29
CA ALA A 156 16.15 -10.57 11.29
C ALA A 156 17.33 -10.64 12.28
N PHE A 157 17.02 -10.58 13.58
CA PHE A 157 18.04 -10.47 14.62
C PHE A 157 17.66 -11.17 15.93
N PHE A 158 18.60 -11.95 16.48
CA PHE A 158 18.45 -12.76 17.70
C PHE A 158 17.16 -13.60 17.75
N LEU A 159 16.13 -13.07 18.42
CA LEU A 159 14.85 -13.73 18.71
C LEU A 159 13.72 -13.24 17.79
N ILE A 160 13.98 -12.23 16.95
CA ILE A 160 13.04 -11.70 15.98
C ILE A 160 13.33 -12.38 14.64
N SER A 161 12.37 -13.16 14.14
CA SER A 161 12.51 -13.84 12.85
C SER A 161 12.12 -12.92 11.69
N ALA A 162 12.63 -13.21 10.49
CA ALA A 162 12.20 -12.52 9.27
C ALA A 162 10.68 -12.65 9.03
N GLU A 163 10.09 -13.76 9.47
CA GLU A 163 8.65 -14.00 9.40
C GLU A 163 7.86 -13.03 10.28
N ASP A 164 8.33 -12.74 11.50
CA ASP A 164 7.67 -11.81 12.43
C ASP A 164 7.78 -10.36 11.94
N ILE A 165 8.92 -10.01 11.34
CA ILE A 165 9.11 -8.71 10.69
C ILE A 165 8.17 -8.59 9.48
N GLU A 166 8.14 -9.59 8.60
CA GLU A 166 7.26 -9.57 7.42
C GLU A 166 5.78 -9.43 7.80
N LYS A 167 5.32 -10.16 8.82
CA LYS A 167 3.97 -10.06 9.38
C LYS A 167 3.61 -8.65 9.80
N SER A 168 4.57 -7.91 10.35
CA SER A 168 4.34 -6.55 10.83
C SER A 168 4.38 -5.55 9.67
N VAL A 169 5.39 -5.63 8.80
CA VAL A 169 5.53 -4.77 7.61
C VAL A 169 4.32 -4.89 6.68
N ILE A 170 3.87 -6.11 6.34
CA ILE A 170 2.72 -6.27 5.42
C ILE A 170 1.43 -5.66 5.98
N VAL A 171 1.24 -5.69 7.30
CA VAL A 171 0.08 -5.10 7.96
C VAL A 171 0.23 -3.58 8.07
N HIS A 172 1.45 -3.08 8.29
CA HIS A 172 1.79 -1.66 8.30
C HIS A 172 1.46 -1.00 6.95
N GLU A 173 1.95 -1.57 5.85
CA GLU A 173 1.68 -1.04 4.51
C GLU A 173 0.19 -1.08 4.14
N TYR A 174 -0.52 -2.12 4.59
CA TYR A 174 -1.97 -2.15 4.47
C TYR A 174 -2.63 -1.01 5.27
N GLY A 175 -2.11 -0.69 6.46
CA GLY A 175 -2.52 0.45 7.27
C GLY A 175 -2.44 1.77 6.50
N HIS A 176 -1.33 2.00 5.79
CA HIS A 176 -1.20 3.16 4.89
C HIS A 176 -2.23 3.19 3.77
N LEU A 177 -2.56 2.04 3.15
CA LEU A 177 -3.63 1.99 2.14
C LEU A 177 -5.01 2.37 2.70
N VAL A 178 -5.27 2.06 3.98
CA VAL A 178 -6.49 2.50 4.68
C VAL A 178 -6.32 3.84 5.39
N ALA A 179 -5.30 4.61 4.99
CA ALA A 179 -4.98 5.97 5.39
C ALA A 179 -4.51 6.16 6.83
N LEU A 180 -4.24 5.09 7.58
CA LEU A 180 -3.62 5.24 8.88
C LEU A 180 -2.15 5.67 8.71
N VAL A 181 -1.61 6.53 9.56
CA VAL A 181 -2.28 7.44 10.53
C VAL A 181 -2.42 8.82 9.88
N ASN A 182 -3.48 9.60 10.16
CA ASN A 182 -3.67 10.98 9.67
C ASN A 182 -3.41 11.26 8.17
N ASN A 183 -3.43 10.24 7.30
CA ASN A 183 -3.12 10.41 5.89
C ASN A 183 -4.37 10.86 5.11
N GLY A 184 -4.57 12.17 5.01
CA GLY A 184 -5.75 12.75 4.35
C GLY A 184 -7.02 12.74 5.20
N TYR A 185 -6.88 12.61 6.52
CA TYR A 185 -7.89 12.86 7.55
C TYR A 185 -7.22 13.38 8.84
N GLU A 186 -8.00 13.88 9.81
CA GLU A 186 -7.49 14.27 11.13
C GLU A 186 -8.13 13.37 12.20
N SER A 187 -7.31 12.58 12.89
CA SER A 187 -7.72 11.70 13.98
C SER A 187 -8.21 12.52 15.19
N PRO A 188 -9.26 12.05 15.89
CA PRO A 188 -9.60 12.60 17.20
C PRO A 188 -8.60 12.22 18.31
N HIS A 189 -7.64 11.33 18.02
CA HIS A 189 -6.62 10.84 18.94
C HIS A 189 -5.26 11.46 18.63
N ASP A 190 -4.51 11.83 19.68
CA ASP A 190 -3.14 12.34 19.56
C ASP A 190 -2.15 11.17 19.51
N HIS A 191 -2.16 10.45 18.38
CA HIS A 191 -1.39 9.20 18.20
C HIS A 191 -0.48 9.18 16.97
N GLU A 192 -0.40 10.28 16.20
CA GLU A 192 0.61 10.44 15.16
C GLU A 192 1.96 10.81 15.79
N ASP A 193 3.04 10.29 15.23
CA ASP A 193 4.40 10.69 15.60
C ASP A 193 4.75 12.06 15.00
N PRO A 194 5.19 13.04 15.81
CA PRO A 194 5.46 14.38 15.34
C PRO A 194 6.70 14.49 14.42
N ASP A 195 7.62 13.52 14.48
CA ASP A 195 8.84 13.47 13.68
C ASP A 195 8.71 12.51 12.48
N HIS A 196 7.70 11.62 12.51
CA HIS A 196 7.40 10.63 11.47
C HIS A 196 5.93 10.75 11.02
N PRO A 197 5.62 11.69 10.10
CA PRO A 197 4.26 11.89 9.61
C PRO A 197 3.65 10.60 9.07
N ASN A 198 2.34 10.46 9.27
CA ASN A 198 1.54 9.28 8.96
C ASN A 198 1.85 7.99 9.71
N HIS A 199 2.69 8.05 10.75
CA HIS A 199 3.03 6.91 11.59
C HIS A 199 2.54 7.11 13.01
N SER A 200 2.38 6.02 13.75
CA SER A 200 2.02 6.07 15.15
C SER A 200 3.22 6.38 16.04
N ASN A 201 2.99 7.13 17.11
CA ASN A 201 3.94 7.33 18.21
C ASN A 201 3.92 6.18 19.26
N ASN A 202 3.08 5.16 19.07
CA ASN A 202 2.89 4.06 20.01
C ASN A 202 3.65 2.80 19.54
N GLU A 203 4.65 2.38 20.31
CA GLU A 203 5.49 1.18 20.02
C GLU A 203 4.72 -0.14 20.00
N ASP A 204 3.52 -0.19 20.58
CA ASP A 204 2.63 -1.36 20.55
C ASP A 204 1.71 -1.39 19.30
N SER A 205 1.66 -0.30 18.51
CA SER A 205 0.88 -0.26 17.28
C SER A 205 1.69 -0.81 16.11
N VAL A 206 1.05 -1.60 15.25
CA VAL A 206 1.66 -1.98 13.95
C VAL A 206 1.94 -0.77 13.08
N MET A 207 1.31 0.39 13.31
CA MET A 207 1.60 1.65 12.62
C MET A 207 2.80 2.41 13.21
N TYR A 208 3.51 1.85 14.19
CA TYR A 208 4.70 2.49 14.75
C TYR A 208 5.76 2.75 13.66
N TRP A 209 6.35 3.95 13.65
CA TRP A 209 7.23 4.43 12.57
C TRP A 209 8.42 3.51 12.27
N ALA A 210 8.91 2.75 13.26
CA ALA A 210 10.08 1.90 13.08
C ALA A 210 9.79 0.58 12.35
N ILE A 211 8.51 0.23 12.13
CA ILE A 211 8.12 -1.06 11.53
C ILE A 211 8.61 -1.20 10.09
N GLU A 212 8.62 -0.12 9.31
CA GLU A 212 9.07 -0.14 7.90
C GLU A 212 10.59 0.01 7.72
N SER A 213 11.39 -0.06 8.80
CA SER A 213 12.84 0.17 8.79
C SER A 213 13.64 -1.05 9.25
N GLN A 214 14.80 -1.29 8.63
CA GLN A 214 15.75 -2.32 9.06
C GLN A 214 16.24 -2.15 10.51
N ASP A 215 16.12 -0.95 11.08
CA ASP A 215 16.51 -0.69 12.47
C ASP A 215 15.46 -1.16 13.49
N ILE A 216 14.36 -1.77 13.05
CA ILE A 216 13.23 -2.26 13.88
C ILE A 216 13.69 -3.02 15.13
N ALA A 217 14.72 -3.87 15.01
CA ALA A 217 15.23 -4.68 16.12
C ALA A 217 15.90 -3.87 17.24
N ASN A 218 16.32 -2.63 16.97
CA ASN A 218 16.88 -1.72 17.96
C ASN A 218 15.83 -0.76 18.55
N GLN A 219 14.64 -0.71 17.95
CA GLN A 219 13.57 0.22 18.32
C GLN A 219 12.43 -0.42 19.11
N ILE A 220 12.36 -1.76 19.15
CA ILE A 220 11.24 -2.50 19.77
C ILE A 220 11.76 -3.56 20.74
N ASP A 221 11.15 -3.62 21.93
CA ASP A 221 11.38 -4.68 22.90
C ASP A 221 10.49 -5.91 22.59
N GLY A 222 11.03 -6.88 21.86
CA GLY A 222 10.37 -8.17 21.62
C GLY A 222 9.91 -8.39 20.19
N GLU A 223 8.83 -9.15 20.00
CA GLU A 223 8.25 -9.40 18.67
C GLU A 223 7.61 -8.11 18.14
N PRO A 224 7.89 -7.70 16.90
CA PRO A 224 7.24 -6.53 16.31
C PRO A 224 5.71 -6.61 16.35
N PRO A 225 5.00 -5.51 16.68
CA PRO A 225 3.55 -5.49 16.71
C PRO A 225 2.97 -5.72 15.32
N ASN A 226 1.99 -6.61 15.25
CA ASN A 226 1.27 -6.94 14.02
C ASN A 226 -0.25 -6.69 14.13
N ASN A 227 -0.66 -5.87 15.11
CA ASN A 227 -2.04 -5.46 15.36
C ASN A 227 -2.16 -3.94 15.27
N PHE A 228 -3.26 -3.46 14.68
CA PHE A 228 -3.71 -2.09 14.87
C PHE A 228 -4.09 -1.87 16.33
N ASP A 229 -3.68 -0.75 16.91
CA ASP A 229 -4.00 -0.43 18.29
C ASP A 229 -5.45 0.07 18.45
N SER A 230 -5.86 0.46 19.66
CA SER A 230 -7.23 0.91 19.90
C SER A 230 -7.59 2.22 19.19
N ASN A 231 -6.63 3.12 18.98
CA ASN A 231 -6.84 4.41 18.32
C ASN A 231 -6.97 4.19 16.82
N ASP A 232 -6.07 3.38 16.24
CA ASP A 232 -6.14 2.94 14.85
C ASP A 232 -7.51 2.32 14.52
N LEU A 233 -7.97 1.39 15.37
CA LEU A 233 -9.25 0.71 15.18
C LEU A 233 -10.46 1.64 15.31
N ASP A 234 -10.40 2.66 16.17
CA ASP A 234 -11.47 3.66 16.28
C ASP A 234 -11.50 4.59 15.06
N ASP A 235 -10.33 4.99 14.55
CA ASP A 235 -10.21 5.78 13.31
C ASP A 235 -10.79 5.04 12.12
N LEU A 236 -10.40 3.78 11.90
CA LEU A 236 -10.93 2.94 10.83
C LEU A 236 -12.45 2.78 10.94
N LYS A 237 -12.99 2.66 12.16
CA LYS A 237 -14.43 2.61 12.40
C LYS A 237 -15.11 3.93 12.05
N LEU A 238 -14.56 5.07 12.49
CA LEU A 238 -15.13 6.39 12.19
C LEU A 238 -15.08 6.71 10.69
N MET A 239 -14.00 6.34 9.99
CA MET A 239 -13.91 6.42 8.53
C MET A 239 -14.99 5.57 7.86
N LYS A 240 -15.19 4.32 8.30
CA LYS A 240 -16.29 3.47 7.78
C LYS A 240 -17.66 4.10 7.96
N GLU A 241 -17.89 4.76 9.10
CA GLU A 241 -19.13 5.48 9.40
C GLU A 241 -19.27 6.83 8.68
N GLY A 242 -18.21 7.32 8.01
CA GLY A 242 -18.18 8.59 7.28
C GLY A 242 -18.10 9.81 8.20
N LYS A 243 -17.48 9.63 9.37
CA LYS A 243 -17.26 10.68 10.37
C LYS A 243 -15.86 11.29 10.28
N LEU A 244 -14.96 10.64 9.53
CA LEU A 244 -13.62 11.08 9.13
C LEU A 244 -13.52 10.97 7.61
#